data_AF-A0A354P9U4-F1
#
_entry.id   AF-A0A354P9U4-F1
#
_cell.length_a   1.000
_cell.length_b   1.000
_cell.length_c   1.000
_cell.angle_alpha   90.00
_cell.angle_beta   90.00
_cell.angle_gamma   90.00
#
_symmetry.space_group_name_H-M   'P 1'
#
loop_
_entity.id
_entity.type
_entity.pdbx_description
1 polymer ?
#
loop_
_entity_poly.entity_id
_entity_poly.type
_entity_poly.pdbx_seq_one_letter_code
_entity_poly.pdbx_strand_id
1 'polypeptide(L)'
;MKDRPVRSATRSLPSLILLSVLALPTAIAHGQYYFDEQPINYRRATESNPVARLEEKLRAGEVHLRADERGSHLASVLELLDVPLSSQTLVFSKTSLQQGRISPKTPRAVYFNDECYVAWVQDGLIEIGVMDDRLGAVFYSIRDGSRNATLSRDRGGCVACHSTNRTQKVPGFLVRSVYTGADGHPRDFGTTSDHRSPFSGRWGGWYVT
;
A
#
# COMPACT_ATOMS: atom_id res chain seq x y z
N MET A 1 20.00 -21.31 92.76
CA MET A 1 19.25 -22.58 92.75
C MET A 1 18.71 -22.78 91.34
N LYS A 2 19.15 -23.87 90.67
CA LYS A 2 18.53 -24.62 89.53
C LYS A 2 17.66 -23.87 88.52
N ASP A 3 17.64 -24.13 87.22
CA ASP A 3 18.25 -25.08 86.29
C ASP A 3 17.87 -24.56 84.88
N ARG A 4 18.60 -25.00 83.85
CA ARG A 4 18.50 -24.58 82.43
C ARG A 4 17.11 -24.88 81.79
N PRO A 5 16.85 -24.36 80.57
CA PRO A 5 17.16 -25.24 79.43
C PRO A 5 17.80 -24.55 78.22
N VAL A 6 18.62 -25.37 77.58
CA VAL A 6 19.29 -25.21 76.29
C VAL A 6 18.26 -25.05 75.17
N ARG A 7 18.50 -24.12 74.23
CA ARG A 7 17.90 -24.17 72.89
C ARG A 7 19.00 -24.18 71.83
N SER A 8 18.81 -25.13 70.92
CA SER A 8 19.73 -25.62 69.91
C SER A 8 20.00 -24.62 68.80
N ALA A 9 21.21 -24.69 68.28
CA ALA A 9 21.63 -24.02 67.06
C ALA A 9 20.86 -24.52 65.84
N THR A 10 20.36 -23.59 65.04
CA THR A 10 20.13 -23.78 63.60
C THR A 10 20.68 -22.53 62.91
N ARG A 11 21.94 -22.61 62.46
CA ARG A 11 22.51 -21.62 61.53
C ARG A 11 21.95 -21.96 60.15
N SER A 12 20.98 -21.19 59.69
CA SER A 12 20.55 -21.18 58.29
C SER A 12 21.64 -20.51 57.45
N LEU A 13 22.31 -21.29 56.59
CA LEU A 13 23.08 -20.71 55.49
C LEU A 13 22.09 -20.16 54.45
N PRO A 14 22.24 -18.92 53.96
CA PRO A 14 21.45 -18.47 52.84
C PRO A 14 21.96 -19.18 51.58
N SER A 15 21.11 -20.00 50.96
CA SER A 15 21.35 -20.50 49.60
C SER A 15 21.34 -19.32 48.63
N LEU A 16 22.52 -18.90 48.19
CA LEU A 16 22.68 -18.02 47.04
C LEU A 16 22.33 -18.82 45.78
N ILE A 17 21.07 -18.77 45.39
CA ILE A 17 20.61 -19.24 44.08
C ILE A 17 21.09 -18.19 43.07
N LEU A 18 22.17 -18.49 42.35
CA LEU A 18 22.65 -17.69 41.23
C LEU A 18 21.67 -17.90 40.06
N LEU A 19 20.70 -17.00 39.91
CA LEU A 19 19.76 -17.01 38.79
C LEU A 19 20.50 -16.48 37.55
N SER A 20 21.10 -17.38 36.78
CA SER A 20 21.67 -17.06 35.47
C SER A 20 20.54 -16.70 34.51
N VAL A 21 20.25 -15.40 34.38
CA VAL A 21 19.35 -14.86 33.36
C VAL A 21 20.01 -15.07 32.00
N LEU A 22 19.56 -16.07 31.25
CA LEU A 22 19.88 -16.20 29.84
C LEU A 22 19.28 -14.98 29.13
N ALA A 23 20.11 -14.00 28.78
CA ALA A 23 19.73 -12.94 27.88
C ALA A 23 19.56 -13.56 26.48
N LEU A 24 18.38 -14.09 26.17
CA LEU A 24 18.03 -14.39 24.80
C LEU A 24 18.04 -13.06 24.03
N PRO A 25 18.83 -12.93 22.96
CA PRO A 25 18.67 -11.79 22.08
C PRO A 25 17.25 -11.88 21.53
N THR A 26 16.38 -10.94 21.92
CA THR A 26 15.14 -10.68 21.20
C THR A 26 15.56 -10.17 19.84
N ALA A 27 15.80 -11.09 18.91
CA ALA A 27 15.84 -10.77 17.50
C ALA A 27 14.49 -10.12 17.19
N ILE A 28 14.50 -8.81 17.05
CA ILE A 28 13.35 -8.08 16.53
C ILE A 28 13.17 -8.65 15.13
N ALA A 29 12.18 -9.52 14.97
CA ALA A 29 11.77 -10.03 13.68
C ALA A 29 11.17 -8.86 12.89
N HIS A 30 12.04 -8.03 12.32
CA HIS A 30 11.63 -7.17 11.24
C HIS A 30 11.16 -8.10 10.14
N GLY A 31 9.90 -8.00 9.73
CA GLY A 31 9.44 -8.70 8.53
C GLY A 31 10.38 -8.29 7.39
N GLN A 32 11.26 -9.19 6.98
CA GLN A 32 12.24 -8.90 5.94
C GLN A 32 11.48 -8.69 4.63
N TYR A 33 11.37 -7.43 4.24
CA TYR A 33 10.93 -7.05 2.92
C TYR A 33 12.12 -7.19 1.98
N TYR A 34 12.27 -8.36 1.35
CA TYR A 34 13.38 -8.66 0.44
C TYR A 34 13.54 -7.60 -0.67
N PHE A 35 12.47 -6.90 -1.05
CA PHE A 35 12.50 -5.83 -2.05
C PHE A 35 13.23 -4.55 -1.58
N ASP A 36 13.45 -4.36 -0.27
CA ASP A 36 14.19 -3.21 0.27
C ASP A 36 15.67 -3.50 0.52
N GLU A 37 16.11 -4.73 0.29
CA GLU A 37 17.51 -5.14 0.34
C GLU A 37 18.17 -4.99 -1.06
N GLN A 38 19.49 -5.11 -1.11
CA GLN A 38 20.20 -5.20 -2.39
C GLN A 38 19.72 -6.43 -3.17
N PRO A 39 19.57 -6.33 -4.52
CA PRO A 39 19.94 -5.20 -5.38
C PRO A 39 18.82 -4.16 -5.61
N ILE A 40 17.59 -4.41 -5.13
CA ILE A 40 16.41 -3.60 -5.47
C ILE A 40 16.41 -2.26 -4.71
N ASN A 41 16.64 -2.29 -3.39
CA ASN A 41 16.60 -1.10 -2.52
C ASN A 41 15.35 -0.22 -2.74
N TYR A 42 14.16 -0.82 -2.83
CA TYR A 42 12.94 -0.20 -3.34
C TYR A 42 12.68 1.22 -2.83
N ARG A 43 12.80 1.46 -1.51
CA ARG A 43 12.55 2.77 -0.90
C ARG A 43 13.57 3.86 -1.25
N ARG A 44 14.78 3.49 -1.65
CA ARG A 44 15.95 4.40 -1.82
C ARG A 44 16.45 4.51 -3.25
N ALA A 45 16.14 3.51 -4.06
CA ALA A 45 16.50 3.45 -5.45
C ALA A 45 15.86 4.56 -6.29
N THR A 46 16.65 5.08 -7.24
CA THR A 46 16.17 5.89 -8.36
C THR A 46 15.23 5.09 -9.23
N GLU A 47 14.13 5.73 -9.61
CA GLU A 47 13.07 5.22 -10.45
C GLU A 47 13.35 5.47 -11.94
N SER A 48 12.91 4.53 -12.78
CA SER A 48 13.00 4.58 -14.23
C SER A 48 11.62 4.24 -14.80
N ASN A 49 10.70 5.21 -14.75
CA ASN A 49 9.32 5.03 -15.19
C ASN A 49 8.68 6.36 -15.68
N PRO A 50 7.55 6.30 -16.41
CA PRO A 50 6.87 7.50 -16.93
C PRO A 50 6.52 8.56 -15.88
N VAL A 51 6.14 8.14 -14.67
CA VAL A 51 5.72 9.08 -13.61
C VAL A 51 6.91 9.81 -13.01
N ALA A 52 8.05 9.14 -12.84
CA ALA A 52 9.30 9.78 -12.43
C ALA A 52 9.76 10.84 -13.46
N ARG A 53 9.69 10.51 -14.76
CA ARG A 53 9.96 11.47 -15.83
C ARG A 53 8.98 12.65 -15.81
N LEU A 54 7.70 12.41 -15.52
CA LEU A 54 6.71 13.48 -15.36
C LEU A 54 7.04 14.38 -14.16
N GLU A 55 7.46 13.80 -13.03
CA GLU A 55 7.87 14.56 -11.85
C GLU A 55 9.05 15.50 -12.16
N GLU A 56 10.05 15.02 -12.90
CA GLU A 56 11.19 15.83 -13.36
C GLU A 56 10.74 17.02 -14.21
N LYS A 57 9.88 16.78 -15.21
CA LYS A 57 9.34 17.85 -16.07
C LYS A 57 8.51 18.87 -15.29
N LEU A 58 7.70 18.42 -14.32
CA LEU A 58 6.95 19.31 -13.43
C LEU A 58 7.88 20.17 -12.58
N ARG A 59 8.97 19.59 -12.05
CA ARG A 59 9.96 20.31 -11.25
C ARG A 59 10.76 21.32 -12.08
N ALA A 60 11.05 20.99 -13.33
CA ALA A 60 11.70 21.88 -14.29
C ALA A 60 10.78 22.99 -14.81
N GLY A 61 9.46 22.88 -14.58
CA GLY A 61 8.47 23.83 -15.10
C GLY A 61 8.19 23.66 -16.59
N GLU A 62 8.55 22.52 -17.18
CA GLU A 62 8.30 22.22 -18.61
C GLU A 62 6.82 21.88 -18.87
N VAL A 63 6.15 21.33 -17.86
CA VAL A 63 4.72 21.00 -17.89
C VAL A 63 4.07 21.39 -16.56
N HIS A 64 2.74 21.48 -16.54
CA HIS A 64 1.96 21.83 -15.36
C HIS A 64 0.72 20.95 -15.21
N LEU A 65 0.35 20.64 -13.97
CA LEU A 65 -0.91 19.99 -13.65
C LEU A 65 -2.05 21.02 -13.71
N ARG A 66 -2.82 21.00 -14.79
CA ARG A 66 -3.96 21.91 -14.99
C ARG A 66 -5.17 21.40 -14.22
N ALA A 67 -5.89 22.30 -13.56
CA ALA A 67 -7.18 22.00 -12.96
C ALA A 67 -8.30 22.26 -13.98
N ASP A 68 -9.31 21.39 -14.02
CA ASP A 68 -10.55 21.61 -14.78
C ASP A 68 -11.46 22.64 -14.09
N GLU A 69 -12.64 22.91 -14.66
CA GLU A 69 -13.62 23.85 -14.09
C GLU A 69 -14.11 23.47 -12.68
N ARG A 70 -13.98 22.20 -12.30
CA ARG A 70 -14.32 21.68 -10.96
C ARG A 70 -13.11 21.63 -10.03
N GLY A 71 -11.94 22.10 -10.49
CA GLY A 71 -10.69 22.05 -9.76
C GLY A 71 -9.91 20.75 -9.91
N SER A 72 -10.41 19.74 -10.64
CA SER A 72 -9.75 18.45 -10.70
C SER A 72 -8.57 18.46 -11.67
N HIS A 73 -7.46 17.84 -11.26
CA HIS A 73 -6.27 17.64 -12.09
C HIS A 73 -6.34 16.35 -12.92
N LEU A 74 -7.38 15.54 -12.78
CA LEU A 74 -7.47 14.22 -13.38
C LEU A 74 -7.22 14.25 -14.89
N ALA A 75 -7.92 15.12 -15.63
CA ALA A 75 -7.77 15.21 -17.09
C ALA A 75 -6.32 15.54 -17.49
N SER A 76 -5.68 16.48 -16.79
CA SER A 76 -4.29 16.85 -17.04
C SER A 76 -3.32 15.71 -16.72
N VAL A 77 -3.58 14.92 -15.66
CA VAL A 77 -2.75 13.77 -15.31
C VAL A 77 -2.87 12.67 -16.36
N LEU A 78 -4.09 12.37 -16.82
CA LEU A 78 -4.33 11.37 -17.85
C LEU A 78 -3.63 11.75 -19.17
N GLU A 79 -3.72 13.01 -19.59
CA GLU A 79 -3.06 13.52 -20.79
C GLU A 79 -1.53 13.44 -20.69
N LEU A 80 -0.95 13.89 -19.57
CA LEU A 80 0.51 13.91 -19.38
C LEU A 80 1.13 12.51 -19.26
N LEU A 81 0.34 11.50 -18.89
CA LEU A 81 0.74 10.10 -18.81
C LEU A 81 0.28 9.25 -19.99
N ASP A 82 -0.35 9.85 -21.00
CA ASP A 82 -0.93 9.15 -22.16
C ASP A 82 -1.87 8.00 -21.75
N VAL A 83 -2.74 8.27 -20.78
CA VAL A 83 -3.74 7.32 -20.29
C VAL A 83 -5.09 7.67 -20.94
N PRO A 84 -5.67 6.79 -21.78
CA PRO A 84 -6.88 7.12 -22.51
C PRO A 84 -8.08 7.22 -21.58
N LEU A 85 -8.88 8.28 -21.71
CA LEU A 85 -10.11 8.47 -20.92
C LEU A 85 -11.09 7.30 -21.09
N SER A 86 -11.11 6.68 -22.27
CA SER A 86 -11.97 5.53 -22.60
C SER A 86 -11.59 4.23 -21.88
N SER A 87 -10.44 4.16 -21.21
CA SER A 87 -10.04 3.00 -20.39
C SER A 87 -10.79 2.91 -19.05
N GLN A 88 -11.67 3.86 -18.75
CA GLN A 88 -12.32 3.98 -17.46
C GLN A 88 -13.01 2.68 -17.02
N THR A 89 -12.74 2.29 -15.78
CA THR A 89 -13.51 1.29 -15.02
C THR A 89 -13.87 1.87 -13.65
N LEU A 90 -14.92 1.34 -13.02
CA LEU A 90 -15.39 1.83 -11.72
C LEU A 90 -15.31 0.73 -10.66
N VAL A 91 -14.74 1.08 -9.50
CA VAL A 91 -14.55 0.19 -8.35
C VAL A 91 -15.28 0.77 -7.16
N PHE A 92 -16.31 0.08 -6.68
CA PHE A 92 -17.07 0.50 -5.51
C PHE A 92 -16.68 -0.23 -4.23
N SER A 93 -15.87 -1.30 -4.33
CA SER A 93 -15.37 -2.00 -3.16
C SER A 93 -14.43 -1.12 -2.33
N LYS A 94 -14.63 -1.11 -1.02
CA LYS A 94 -13.82 -0.38 -0.04
C LYS A 94 -12.50 -1.10 0.27
N THR A 95 -11.63 -1.21 -0.73
CA THR A 95 -10.34 -1.94 -0.65
C THR A 95 -9.11 -1.05 -0.89
N SER A 96 -9.32 0.26 -1.02
CA SER A 96 -8.26 1.27 -1.19
C SER A 96 -7.89 1.89 0.16
N LEU A 97 -6.72 2.55 0.20
CA LEU A 97 -6.32 3.47 1.29
C LEU A 97 -7.38 4.56 1.54
N GLN A 98 -8.17 4.90 0.52
CA GLN A 98 -9.25 5.89 0.58
C GLN A 98 -10.64 5.27 0.83
N GLN A 99 -10.72 4.09 1.44
CA GLN A 99 -11.97 3.36 1.71
C GLN A 99 -13.09 4.20 2.37
N GLY A 100 -12.75 5.25 3.13
CA GLY A 100 -13.74 6.16 3.75
C GLY A 100 -14.50 7.04 2.76
N ARG A 101 -14.03 7.18 1.51
CA ARG A 101 -14.65 8.00 0.46
C ARG A 101 -15.32 7.18 -0.64
N ILE A 102 -15.03 5.88 -0.68
CA ILE A 102 -15.49 4.98 -1.74
C ILE A 102 -16.78 4.30 -1.30
N SER A 103 -17.77 4.28 -2.18
CA SER A 103 -19.02 3.54 -1.98
C SER A 103 -19.65 3.16 -3.32
N PRO A 104 -20.70 2.32 -3.34
CA PRO A 104 -21.51 2.12 -4.54
C PRO A 104 -22.05 3.42 -5.16
N LYS A 105 -22.31 4.45 -4.35
CA LYS A 105 -22.79 5.77 -4.85
C LYS A 105 -21.65 6.69 -5.28
N THR A 106 -20.44 6.45 -4.80
CA THR A 106 -19.22 7.24 -5.06
C THR A 106 -18.06 6.28 -5.37
N PRO A 107 -18.12 5.56 -6.51
CA PRO A 107 -17.09 4.59 -6.84
C PRO A 107 -15.80 5.30 -7.26
N ARG A 108 -14.65 4.69 -6.95
CA ARG A 108 -13.36 5.13 -7.48
C ARG A 108 -13.30 4.80 -8.97
N ALA A 109 -12.90 5.76 -9.79
CA ALA A 109 -12.58 5.51 -11.18
C ALA A 109 -11.14 5.02 -11.32
N VAL A 110 -10.88 4.05 -12.18
CA VAL A 110 -9.53 3.58 -12.55
C VAL A 110 -9.40 3.65 -14.06
N TYR A 111 -8.38 4.36 -14.51
CA TYR A 111 -7.96 4.49 -15.90
C TYR A 111 -6.61 3.79 -16.06
N PHE A 112 -6.30 3.29 -17.25
CA PHE A 112 -5.07 2.57 -17.48
C PHE A 112 -4.56 2.66 -18.92
N ASN A 113 -3.24 2.52 -19.06
CA ASN A 113 -2.55 2.13 -20.28
C ASN A 113 -1.60 0.96 -19.95
N ASP A 114 -0.64 0.67 -20.83
CA ASP A 114 0.27 -0.46 -20.64
C ASP A 114 1.30 -0.25 -19.51
N GLU A 115 1.55 1.00 -19.09
CA GLU A 115 2.58 1.34 -18.11
C GLU A 115 1.99 1.79 -16.75
N CYS A 116 0.81 2.44 -16.77
CA CYS A 116 0.25 3.19 -15.66
C CYS A 116 -1.22 2.84 -15.39
N TYR A 117 -1.58 2.82 -14.11
CA TYR A 117 -2.95 2.87 -13.59
C TYR A 117 -3.15 4.18 -12.85
N VAL A 118 -4.15 4.96 -13.24
CA VAL A 118 -4.52 6.22 -12.57
C VAL A 118 -5.88 6.02 -11.93
N ALA A 119 -5.95 6.07 -10.61
CA ALA A 119 -7.18 5.95 -9.86
C ALA A 119 -7.61 7.30 -9.27
N TRP A 120 -8.87 7.65 -9.45
CA TRP A 120 -9.45 8.91 -8.99
C TRP A 120 -10.58 8.65 -8.00
N VAL A 121 -10.44 9.22 -6.80
CA VAL A 121 -11.46 9.18 -5.75
C VAL A 121 -12.04 10.59 -5.61
N GLN A 122 -13.37 10.69 -5.64
CA GLN A 122 -14.08 11.95 -5.46
C GLN A 122 -13.67 12.61 -4.13
N ASP A 123 -13.36 13.91 -4.18
CA ASP A 123 -12.89 14.70 -3.05
C ASP A 123 -11.66 14.11 -2.32
N GLY A 124 -10.86 13.33 -3.04
CA GLY A 124 -9.75 12.56 -2.51
C GLY A 124 -8.43 12.81 -3.23
N LEU A 125 -7.63 11.76 -3.30
CA LEU A 125 -6.38 11.73 -4.03
C LEU A 125 -6.59 11.13 -5.42
N ILE A 126 -5.79 11.61 -6.36
CA ILE A 126 -5.42 10.84 -7.54
C ILE A 126 -4.28 9.91 -7.12
N GLU A 127 -4.48 8.61 -7.21
CA GLU A 127 -3.46 7.58 -6.95
C GLU A 127 -2.92 7.09 -8.29
N ILE A 128 -1.61 6.93 -8.42
CA ILE A 128 -0.98 6.45 -9.64
C ILE A 128 -0.13 5.23 -9.30
N GLY A 129 -0.40 4.10 -9.94
CA GLY A 129 0.48 2.94 -9.94
C GLY A 129 1.19 2.85 -11.28
N VAL A 130 2.51 2.71 -11.30
CA VAL A 130 3.30 2.57 -12.52
C VAL A 130 4.27 1.40 -12.43
N MET A 131 4.52 0.71 -13.53
CA MET A 131 5.59 -0.28 -13.60
C MET A 131 6.96 0.39 -13.79
N ASP A 132 7.94 -0.07 -13.03
CA ASP A 132 9.33 0.33 -13.08
C ASP A 132 10.21 -0.88 -13.41
N ASP A 133 11.21 -0.67 -14.26
CA ASP A 133 12.08 -1.73 -14.78
C ASP A 133 12.84 -2.50 -13.69
N ARG A 134 13.16 -1.85 -12.58
CA ARG A 134 13.94 -2.42 -11.47
C ARG A 134 13.11 -2.60 -10.21
N LEU A 135 12.14 -1.72 -9.98
CA LEU A 135 11.40 -1.67 -8.72
C LEU A 135 10.08 -2.44 -8.73
N GLY A 136 9.61 -2.87 -9.92
CA GLY A 136 8.27 -3.42 -10.07
C GLY A 136 7.22 -2.33 -9.96
N ALA A 137 6.11 -2.58 -9.26
CA ALA A 137 5.08 -1.55 -9.08
C ALA A 137 5.54 -0.43 -8.14
N VAL A 138 5.50 0.82 -8.61
CA VAL A 138 5.76 2.04 -7.85
C VAL A 138 4.48 2.86 -7.75
N PHE A 139 4.27 3.52 -6.62
CA PHE A 139 3.02 4.23 -6.33
C PHE A 139 3.27 5.71 -6.03
N TYR A 140 2.42 6.56 -6.58
CA TYR A 140 2.41 8.00 -6.39
C TYR A 140 1.01 8.48 -6.03
N SER A 141 0.92 9.69 -5.48
CA SER A 141 -0.35 10.36 -5.24
C SER A 141 -0.27 11.85 -5.55
N ILE A 142 -1.40 12.42 -5.91
CA ILE A 142 -1.60 13.87 -6.06
C ILE A 142 -2.84 14.24 -5.23
N ARG A 143 -2.74 15.32 -4.47
CA ARG A 143 -3.91 15.92 -3.82
C ARG A 143 -4.74 16.67 -4.87
N ASP A 144 -5.86 16.09 -5.26
CA ASP A 144 -6.74 16.68 -6.26
C ASP A 144 -7.33 18.02 -5.77
N GLY A 145 -7.59 18.97 -6.66
CA GLY A 145 -8.09 20.29 -6.28
C GLY A 145 -7.10 21.21 -5.56
N SER A 146 -5.85 20.80 -5.37
CA SER A 146 -4.86 21.62 -4.67
C SER A 146 -4.23 22.66 -5.58
N ARG A 147 -4.20 23.92 -5.14
CA ARG A 147 -3.46 25.00 -5.85
C ARG A 147 -1.99 24.68 -6.11
N ASN A 148 -1.37 23.84 -5.26
CA ASN A 148 0.02 23.39 -5.38
C ASN A 148 0.07 21.86 -5.54
N ALA A 149 -0.73 21.32 -6.48
CA ALA A 149 -0.73 19.90 -6.78
C ALA A 149 0.68 19.44 -7.18
N THR A 150 1.18 18.44 -6.45
CA THR A 150 2.51 17.85 -6.63
C THR A 150 2.39 16.33 -6.57
N LEU A 151 3.28 15.65 -7.29
CA LEU A 151 3.45 14.21 -7.18
C LEU A 151 4.16 13.86 -5.87
N SER A 152 3.61 12.91 -5.14
CA SER A 152 4.20 12.37 -3.93
C SER A 152 4.39 10.87 -4.07
N ARG A 153 5.64 10.40 -4.10
CA ARG A 153 5.98 8.97 -4.09
C ARG A 153 5.62 8.32 -2.75
N ASP A 154 4.86 7.23 -2.79
CA ASP A 154 4.68 6.35 -1.65
C ASP A 154 5.96 5.52 -1.40
N ARG A 155 6.40 5.47 -0.16
CA ARG A 155 7.58 4.71 0.27
C ARG A 155 7.23 3.60 1.24
N GLY A 156 6.05 3.02 1.17
CA GLY A 156 5.72 1.88 2.04
C GLY A 156 4.25 1.57 2.24
N GLY A 157 3.37 2.56 2.16
CA GLY A 157 1.96 2.38 2.47
C GLY A 157 1.27 1.47 1.47
N CYS A 158 1.55 1.65 0.18
CA CYS A 158 0.95 0.86 -0.88
C CYS A 158 1.57 -0.55 -0.93
N VAL A 159 2.90 -0.65 -0.83
CA VAL A 159 3.60 -1.96 -0.92
C VAL A 159 3.28 -2.91 0.24
N ALA A 160 2.76 -2.41 1.37
CA ALA A 160 2.23 -3.28 2.43
C ALA A 160 1.14 -4.23 1.93
N CYS A 161 0.33 -3.80 0.96
CA CYS A 161 -0.71 -4.61 0.32
C CYS A 161 -0.31 -5.14 -1.07
N HIS A 162 0.65 -4.47 -1.72
CA HIS A 162 1.08 -4.76 -3.09
C HIS A 162 2.36 -5.61 -3.20
N SER A 163 2.95 -6.03 -2.08
CA SER A 163 4.08 -6.97 -2.04
C SER A 163 3.79 -8.15 -1.12
N THR A 164 2.73 -8.91 -1.43
CA THR A 164 2.26 -10.05 -0.63
C THR A 164 2.40 -11.36 -1.41
N ASN A 165 1.99 -12.50 -0.83
CA ASN A 165 1.93 -13.76 -1.58
C ASN A 165 1.08 -13.66 -2.86
N ARG A 166 0.12 -12.71 -2.93
CA ARG A 166 -0.69 -12.46 -4.14
C ARG A 166 0.12 -11.90 -5.30
N THR A 167 1.27 -11.29 -5.02
CA THR A 167 2.22 -10.73 -5.98
C THR A 167 3.59 -11.41 -5.87
N GLN A 168 3.62 -12.66 -5.36
CA GLN A 168 4.85 -13.45 -5.19
C GLN A 168 5.92 -12.75 -4.32
N LYS A 169 5.48 -11.88 -3.39
CA LYS A 169 6.33 -11.07 -2.51
C LYS A 169 7.24 -10.07 -3.25
N VAL A 170 6.86 -9.69 -4.46
CA VAL A 170 7.46 -8.60 -5.23
C VAL A 170 6.42 -7.47 -5.34
N PRO A 171 6.82 -6.18 -5.27
CA PRO A 171 5.93 -5.06 -5.56
C PRO A 171 5.25 -5.24 -6.92
N GLY A 172 3.92 -5.40 -6.92
CA GLY A 172 3.15 -5.68 -8.11
C GLY A 172 1.70 -5.21 -8.03
N PHE A 173 1.05 -5.17 -9.19
CA PHE A 173 -0.38 -4.93 -9.26
C PHE A 173 -1.15 -6.22 -9.02
N LEU A 174 -2.36 -6.08 -8.49
CA LEU A 174 -3.31 -7.16 -8.32
C LEU A 174 -4.71 -6.65 -8.64
N VAL A 175 -5.40 -7.37 -9.51
CA VAL A 175 -6.84 -7.21 -9.71
C VAL A 175 -7.54 -8.20 -8.79
N ARG A 176 -8.51 -7.73 -8.03
CA ARG A 176 -9.26 -8.57 -7.07
C ARG A 176 -10.74 -8.54 -7.38
N SER A 177 -11.35 -9.71 -7.37
CA SER A 177 -12.80 -9.88 -7.31
C SER A 177 -13.19 -10.03 -5.84
N VAL A 178 -13.99 -9.09 -5.33
CA VAL A 178 -14.35 -8.99 -3.91
C VAL A 178 -15.85 -8.86 -3.77
N TYR A 179 -16.50 -9.82 -3.11
CA TYR A 179 -17.92 -9.69 -2.80
C TYR A 179 -18.11 -8.68 -1.67
N THR A 180 -19.06 -7.76 -1.83
CA THR A 180 -19.29 -6.69 -0.86
C THR A 180 -20.72 -6.69 -0.31
N GLY A 181 -20.91 -6.02 0.84
CA GLY A 181 -22.21 -5.54 1.27
C GLY A 181 -22.75 -4.41 0.37
N ALA A 182 -23.99 -3.99 0.65
CA ALA A 182 -24.66 -2.89 -0.05
C ALA A 182 -23.97 -1.52 0.18
N ASP A 183 -23.09 -1.44 1.17
CA ASP A 183 -22.28 -0.29 1.53
C ASP A 183 -20.86 -0.30 0.93
N GLY A 184 -20.54 -1.33 0.13
CA GLY A 184 -19.24 -1.53 -0.51
C GLY A 184 -18.18 -2.17 0.40
N HIS A 185 -18.50 -2.53 1.66
CA HIS A 185 -17.53 -3.23 2.51
C HIS A 185 -17.33 -4.68 2.05
N PRO A 186 -16.07 -5.14 1.89
CA PRO A 186 -15.77 -6.54 1.58
C PRO A 186 -16.39 -7.49 2.61
N ARG A 187 -17.01 -8.58 2.15
CA ARG A 187 -17.48 -9.68 3.01
C ARG A 187 -16.42 -10.75 3.24
N ASP A 188 -15.40 -10.76 2.40
CA ASP A 188 -14.26 -11.68 2.45
C ASP A 188 -12.98 -10.98 1.96
N PHE A 189 -11.89 -11.75 1.86
CA PHE A 189 -10.62 -11.27 1.31
C PHE A 189 -10.57 -11.29 -0.23
N GLY A 190 -11.67 -11.61 -0.91
CA GLY A 190 -11.75 -11.77 -2.34
C GLY A 190 -10.76 -12.77 -2.94
N THR A 191 -10.78 -12.85 -4.26
CA THR A 191 -9.88 -13.68 -5.06
C THR A 191 -9.04 -12.81 -5.98
N THR A 192 -7.77 -13.18 -6.20
CA THR A 192 -6.97 -12.56 -7.26
C THR A 192 -7.54 -13.00 -8.60
N SER A 193 -7.81 -12.02 -9.46
CA SER A 193 -8.36 -12.21 -10.79
C SER A 193 -7.25 -11.97 -11.82
N ASP A 194 -7.10 -12.88 -12.77
CA ASP A 194 -6.17 -12.74 -13.89
C ASP A 194 -6.79 -13.29 -15.18
N HIS A 195 -6.01 -13.36 -16.26
CA HIS A 195 -6.48 -13.83 -17.57
C HIS A 195 -7.00 -15.28 -17.57
N ARG A 196 -6.67 -16.08 -16.55
CA ARG A 196 -7.07 -17.50 -16.39
C ARG A 196 -8.37 -17.64 -15.58
N SER A 197 -8.78 -16.62 -14.84
CA SER A 197 -9.99 -16.68 -14.01
C SER A 197 -11.26 -16.79 -14.88
N PRO A 198 -12.31 -17.55 -14.52
CA PRO A 198 -13.56 -17.52 -15.27
C PRO A 198 -14.19 -16.12 -15.27
N PHE A 199 -14.69 -15.64 -16.42
CA PHE A 199 -15.22 -14.27 -16.56
C PHE A 199 -16.28 -13.92 -15.51
N SER A 200 -17.20 -14.85 -15.23
CA SER A 200 -18.28 -14.70 -14.23
C SER A 200 -17.78 -14.49 -12.79
N GLY A 201 -16.53 -14.86 -12.49
CA GLY A 201 -15.93 -14.71 -11.16
C GLY A 201 -15.02 -13.48 -11.01
N ARG A 202 -14.81 -12.67 -12.05
CA ARG A 202 -13.75 -11.64 -12.05
C ARG A 202 -14.12 -10.31 -11.40
N TRP A 203 -15.41 -10.00 -11.30
CA TRP A 203 -15.88 -8.61 -11.22
C TRP A 203 -16.58 -8.22 -9.91
N GLY A 204 -16.43 -9.00 -8.84
CA GLY A 204 -16.98 -8.62 -7.54
C GLY A 204 -16.39 -7.28 -7.07
N GLY A 205 -17.25 -6.29 -6.77
CA GLY A 205 -16.80 -4.97 -6.31
C GLY A 205 -16.53 -3.95 -7.43
N TRP A 206 -16.82 -4.32 -8.69
CA TRP A 206 -16.63 -3.50 -9.88
C TRP A 206 -17.97 -3.22 -10.55
N TYR A 207 -18.12 -2.05 -11.16
CA TYR A 207 -19.13 -1.85 -12.21
C TYR A 207 -18.47 -2.15 -13.55
N VAL A 208 -19.01 -3.14 -14.25
CA VAL A 208 -18.56 -3.58 -15.56
C VAL A 208 -19.74 -3.46 -16.51
N THR A 209 -19.51 -2.85 -17.67
CA THR A 209 -20.51 -2.64 -18.73
C THR A 209 -20.17 -3.47 -19.94
#